data_AF-A0A1R2BX47-F1
#
_entry.id   AF-A0A1R2BX47-F1
#
_cell.length_a   1.000
_cell.length_b   1.000
_cell.length_c   1.000
_cell.angle_alpha   90.00
_cell.angle_beta   90.00
_cell.angle_gamma   90.00
#
_symmetry.space_group_name_H-M   'P 1'
#
loop_
_entity.id
_entity.type
_entity.pdbx_description
1 polymer ?
#
loop_
_entity_poly.entity_id
_entity_poly.type
_entity_poly.pdbx_seq_one_letter_code
_entity_poly.pdbx_strand_id
1 'polypeptide(L)'
;MFSSPNPKRIPSLRLSAYESSPQPTKSKLLFHENHLQDSLRISREPQPIVLPIEEEEILNVNCMNCQELIPINKIEDHSKLCTTVPESVENIESGSLLNHVNFKLKKLESCLLDLAKNSDLRPGDKNYISIFIRLSQKTLNGNIDDTENVIKSLSSLLVSYKGSLSIRIYADRLHALVQEQKLGYQEEEINKKKGELEKIVEKVEKLKNRSEVLQKHVTKTLPLCKIAEINRKVDEITSDIVSIGSNTSEVTALSGVDEEFKQEFDEPFLGTGTDLQKHFYSLCLTIKMKNSTKNQMQNVSIQKLYKEAVDNNVPPDNWQEYINNQLKNPMKWIDNGRGRRCIQPRLSAMRPQYFEVIIEEDNSKAEIN
;
A
#
# COMPACT_ATOMS: atom_id res chain seq x y z
N MET A 1 20.35 -56.19 6.21
CA MET A 1 21.54 -56.10 5.34
C MET A 1 21.12 -55.38 4.08
N PHE A 2 21.53 -54.13 3.89
CA PHE A 2 21.96 -53.50 2.62
C PHE A 2 22.34 -52.05 2.94
N SER A 3 23.52 -51.68 2.46
CA SER A 3 24.34 -50.56 2.89
C SER A 3 24.03 -49.26 2.15
N SER A 4 24.31 -48.15 2.83
CA SER A 4 24.26 -46.75 2.35
C SER A 4 25.13 -46.47 1.11
N PRO A 5 24.97 -45.26 0.54
CA PRO A 5 26.17 -44.43 0.36
C PRO A 5 26.01 -42.96 0.82
N ASN A 6 27.10 -42.48 1.44
CA ASN A 6 27.40 -41.12 1.91
C ASN A 6 27.50 -40.08 0.77
N PRO A 7 27.14 -38.81 1.01
CA PRO A 7 27.59 -37.69 0.19
C PRO A 7 28.94 -37.12 0.67
N LYS A 8 29.80 -36.83 -0.31
CA LYS A 8 31.18 -36.35 -0.16
C LYS A 8 31.24 -34.88 0.25
N ARG A 9 32.14 -34.58 1.21
CA ARG A 9 32.62 -33.24 1.59
C ARG A 9 33.39 -32.58 0.44
N ILE A 10 33.16 -31.28 0.23
CA ILE A 10 33.98 -30.42 -0.63
C ILE A 10 34.97 -29.64 0.27
N PRO A 11 36.26 -29.52 -0.10
CA PRO A 11 37.25 -28.79 0.69
C PRO A 11 37.31 -27.29 0.37
N SER A 12 37.47 -26.50 1.43
CA SER A 12 37.76 -25.07 1.46
C SER A 12 39.19 -24.79 0.98
N LEU A 13 39.34 -24.06 -0.12
CA LEU A 13 40.63 -23.54 -0.57
C LEU A 13 40.87 -22.13 0.01
N ARG A 14 41.81 -22.08 0.97
CA ARG A 14 42.62 -20.90 1.32
C ARG A 14 43.60 -20.64 0.17
N LEU A 15 43.69 -19.39 -0.26
CA LEU A 15 44.84 -18.89 -1.01
C LEU A 15 45.31 -17.55 -0.45
N SER A 16 46.62 -17.38 -0.61
CA SER A 16 47.58 -16.70 0.23
C SER A 16 47.85 -15.24 -0.14
N ALA A 17 48.52 -14.56 0.80
CA ALA A 17 49.11 -13.24 0.69
C ALA A 17 50.20 -13.13 -0.39
N TYR A 18 50.31 -11.94 -0.99
CA TYR A 18 51.47 -11.35 -1.68
C TYR A 18 51.33 -9.82 -1.51
N GLU A 19 52.14 -9.20 -0.66
CA GLU A 19 53.39 -8.47 -0.98
C GLU A 19 53.21 -7.15 -1.76
N SER A 20 53.31 -6.05 -1.01
CA SER A 20 54.30 -4.97 -1.18
C SER A 20 54.51 -4.25 -2.53
N SER A 21 53.98 -3.02 -2.61
CA SER A 21 54.60 -1.73 -3.07
C SER A 21 55.28 -1.61 -4.46
N PRO A 22 55.15 -0.45 -5.17
CA PRO A 22 55.95 0.72 -4.79
C PRO A 22 55.30 2.11 -5.01
N GLN A 23 55.97 3.09 -4.39
CA GLN A 23 55.69 4.53 -4.33
C GLN A 23 55.69 5.28 -5.69
N PRO A 24 55.05 6.47 -5.77
CA PRO A 24 55.17 7.37 -6.90
C PRO A 24 56.44 8.25 -6.81
N THR A 25 57.29 8.15 -7.82
CA THR A 25 58.45 9.03 -8.06
C THR A 25 58.00 10.42 -8.51
N LYS A 26 58.41 11.44 -7.77
CA LYS A 26 58.44 12.84 -8.20
C LYS A 26 59.77 13.11 -8.91
N SER A 27 59.77 13.61 -10.13
CA SER A 27 60.86 14.44 -10.65
C SER A 27 60.47 15.29 -11.86
N LYS A 28 60.73 16.60 -11.70
CA LYS A 28 61.22 17.61 -12.66
C LYS A 28 60.36 17.98 -13.87
N LEU A 29 59.79 19.19 -13.93
CA LEU A 29 60.40 20.50 -14.29
C LEU A 29 60.94 20.61 -15.73
N LEU A 30 60.22 21.43 -16.53
CA LEU A 30 60.67 22.57 -17.36
C LEU A 30 60.39 22.54 -18.88
N PHE A 31 59.64 23.59 -19.27
CA PHE A 31 59.63 24.37 -20.52
C PHE A 31 59.36 23.66 -21.87
N HIS A 32 58.20 24.00 -22.48
CA HIS A 32 58.22 24.77 -23.72
C HIS A 32 56.92 25.56 -23.93
N GLU A 33 57.07 26.89 -24.06
CA GLU A 33 56.09 27.85 -24.55
C GLU A 33 55.73 27.61 -26.03
N ASN A 34 54.58 28.17 -26.39
CA ASN A 34 54.11 28.55 -27.74
C ASN A 34 53.36 27.50 -28.58
N HIS A 35 52.06 27.36 -28.32
CA HIS A 35 51.06 27.14 -29.39
C HIS A 35 49.64 27.55 -28.95
N LEU A 36 49.47 28.81 -28.52
CA LEU A 36 48.15 29.44 -28.40
C LEU A 36 47.88 30.23 -29.67
N GLN A 37 46.61 30.22 -30.08
CA GLN A 37 46.03 30.84 -31.28
C GLN A 37 46.06 29.99 -32.55
N ASP A 38 45.40 28.84 -32.50
CA ASP A 38 44.63 28.44 -33.68
C ASP A 38 43.21 28.05 -33.29
N SER A 39 42.30 28.97 -33.63
CA SER A 39 40.94 28.68 -34.10
C SER A 39 40.03 27.78 -33.25
N LEU A 40 39.63 28.26 -32.06
CA LEU A 40 38.27 28.00 -31.55
C LEU A 40 37.23 28.78 -32.39
N ARG A 41 37.14 28.47 -33.68
CA ARG A 41 35.92 28.71 -34.45
C ARG A 41 34.91 27.69 -33.94
N ILE A 42 34.23 28.04 -32.85
CA ILE A 42 32.97 27.41 -32.48
C ILE A 42 32.02 27.73 -33.63
N SER A 43 32.04 26.88 -34.65
CA SER A 43 31.06 26.86 -35.72
C SER A 43 29.73 26.61 -35.03
N ARG A 44 29.00 27.68 -34.73
CA ARG A 44 27.59 27.63 -34.38
C ARG A 44 26.85 27.26 -35.66
N GLU A 45 26.99 26.01 -36.09
CA GLU A 45 26.03 25.45 -37.02
C GLU A 45 24.65 25.67 -36.41
N PRO A 46 23.73 26.33 -37.15
CA PRO A 46 22.36 26.48 -36.68
C PRO A 46 21.83 25.08 -36.41
N GLN A 47 21.63 24.76 -35.14
CA GLN A 47 20.96 23.53 -34.74
C GLN A 47 19.63 23.51 -35.51
N PRO A 48 19.33 22.43 -36.26
CA PRO A 48 18.08 22.36 -37.01
C PRO A 48 16.95 22.62 -36.04
N ILE A 49 16.06 23.56 -36.40
CA ILE A 49 14.85 23.84 -35.64
C ILE A 49 14.01 22.58 -35.73
N VAL A 50 14.14 21.71 -34.73
CA VAL A 50 13.29 20.52 -34.60
C VAL A 50 11.90 21.04 -34.31
N LEU A 51 11.04 21.01 -35.34
CA LEU A 51 9.63 21.30 -35.17
C LEU A 51 9.07 20.30 -34.13
N PRO A 52 8.37 20.77 -33.10
CA PRO A 52 7.77 19.89 -32.11
C PRO A 52 6.86 18.89 -32.84
N ILE A 53 7.09 17.59 -32.64
CA ILE A 53 6.12 16.56 -33.01
C ILE A 53 4.79 16.93 -32.37
N GLU A 54 3.70 16.83 -33.12
CA GLU A 54 2.37 16.98 -32.55
C GLU A 54 2.18 15.92 -31.47
N GLU A 55 1.87 16.34 -30.23
CA GLU A 55 1.79 15.45 -29.07
C GLU A 55 0.82 14.27 -29.29
N GLU A 56 -0.14 14.43 -30.21
CA GLU A 56 -1.12 13.44 -30.63
C GLU A 56 -0.50 12.23 -31.35
N GLU A 57 0.60 12.40 -32.10
CA GLU A 57 1.23 11.30 -32.85
C GLU A 57 1.96 10.29 -31.96
N ILE A 58 2.28 10.69 -30.72
CA ILE A 58 3.01 9.88 -29.74
C ILE A 58 2.05 8.99 -28.91
N LEU A 59 0.76 9.34 -28.89
CA LEU A 59 -0.22 8.68 -28.03
C LEU A 59 -0.76 7.40 -28.69
N ASN A 60 -0.74 6.32 -27.93
CA ASN A 60 -1.34 5.04 -28.31
C ASN A 60 -2.63 4.81 -27.51
N VAL A 61 -3.66 4.29 -28.15
CA VAL A 61 -4.98 4.01 -27.58
C VAL A 61 -5.16 2.50 -27.41
N ASN A 62 -5.76 2.08 -26.31
CA ASN A 62 -6.02 0.67 -26.07
C ASN A 62 -7.18 0.17 -26.94
N CYS A 63 -6.96 -0.87 -27.74
CA CYS A 63 -8.03 -1.54 -28.46
C CYS A 63 -8.86 -2.42 -27.50
N MET A 64 -10.19 -2.28 -27.52
CA MET A 64 -11.05 -3.06 -26.63
C MET A 64 -11.05 -4.56 -26.94
N ASN A 65 -10.78 -4.95 -28.18
CA ASN A 65 -10.88 -6.34 -28.63
C ASN A 65 -9.59 -7.12 -28.37
N CYS A 66 -8.44 -6.62 -28.84
CA CYS A 66 -7.15 -7.32 -28.68
C CYS A 66 -6.31 -6.80 -27.49
N GLN A 67 -6.74 -5.73 -26.83
CA GLN A 67 -6.01 -5.06 -25.74
C GLN A 67 -4.60 -4.58 -26.14
N GLU A 68 -4.37 -4.32 -27.43
CA GLU A 68 -3.13 -3.73 -27.92
C GLU A 68 -3.17 -2.21 -27.88
N LEU A 69 -2.01 -1.60 -27.66
CA LEU A 69 -1.82 -0.15 -27.70
C LEU A 69 -1.55 0.29 -29.13
N ILE A 70 -2.55 0.88 -29.78
CA ILE A 70 -2.54 1.26 -31.18
C ILE A 70 -2.24 2.76 -31.33
N PRO A 71 -1.22 3.15 -32.12
CA PRO A 71 -0.98 4.55 -32.46
C PRO A 71 -2.22 5.23 -33.06
N ILE A 72 -2.48 6.48 -32.70
CA ILE A 72 -3.67 7.21 -33.16
C ILE A 72 -3.82 7.18 -34.69
N ASN A 73 -2.72 7.37 -35.42
CA ASN A 73 -2.70 7.34 -36.88
C ASN A 73 -2.99 5.95 -37.50
N LYS A 74 -2.99 4.87 -36.71
CA LYS A 74 -3.26 3.50 -37.16
C LYS A 74 -4.59 2.95 -36.66
N ILE A 75 -5.39 3.74 -35.92
CA ILE A 75 -6.66 3.28 -35.36
C ILE A 75 -7.61 2.82 -36.46
N GLU A 76 -7.73 3.58 -37.55
CA GLU A 76 -8.66 3.26 -38.63
C GLU A 76 -8.31 1.91 -39.29
N ASP A 77 -7.03 1.72 -39.63
CA ASP A 77 -6.54 0.48 -40.24
C ASP A 77 -6.66 -0.72 -39.29
N HIS A 78 -6.35 -0.51 -38.01
CA HIS A 78 -6.50 -1.56 -37.00
C HIS A 78 -7.96 -1.97 -36.81
N SER A 79 -8.88 -1.01 -36.77
CA SER A 79 -10.32 -1.27 -36.56
C SER A 79 -10.96 -2.10 -37.67
N LYS A 80 -10.45 -2.01 -38.91
CA LYS A 80 -10.88 -2.84 -40.04
C LYS A 80 -10.51 -4.31 -39.87
N LEU A 81 -9.43 -4.60 -39.13
CA LEU A 81 -8.92 -5.96 -38.90
C LEU A 81 -9.40 -6.55 -37.58
N CYS A 82 -9.39 -5.75 -36.51
CA CYS A 82 -9.69 -6.19 -35.16
C CYS A 82 -11.20 -6.11 -34.86
N THR A 83 -11.97 -7.02 -35.45
CA THR A 83 -13.43 -7.07 -35.31
C THR A 83 -13.91 -8.03 -34.23
N THR A 84 -13.06 -8.95 -33.79
CA THR A 84 -13.38 -9.98 -32.79
C THR A 84 -12.31 -10.05 -31.70
N VAL A 85 -12.71 -10.47 -30.50
CA VAL A 85 -11.78 -10.74 -29.40
C VAL A 85 -10.96 -11.99 -29.72
N PRO A 86 -9.62 -11.93 -29.71
CA PRO A 86 -8.79 -13.12 -29.93
C PRO A 86 -8.91 -14.11 -28.76
N GLU A 87 -8.86 -15.41 -29.04
CA GLU A 87 -8.88 -16.47 -28.01
C GLU A 87 -7.80 -16.28 -26.93
N SER A 88 -6.64 -15.73 -27.31
CA SER A 88 -5.57 -15.40 -26.36
C SER A 88 -6.01 -14.39 -25.31
N VAL A 89 -6.91 -13.46 -25.63
CA VAL A 89 -7.43 -12.46 -24.71
C VAL A 89 -8.56 -13.06 -23.86
N GLU A 90 -9.47 -13.84 -24.46
CA GLU A 90 -10.55 -14.52 -23.73
C GLU A 90 -10.02 -15.44 -22.62
N ASN A 91 -8.94 -16.18 -22.91
CA ASN A 91 -8.28 -17.05 -21.95
C ASN A 91 -7.65 -16.27 -20.78
N ILE A 92 -7.21 -15.03 -21.02
CA ILE A 92 -6.60 -14.18 -19.99
C ILE A 92 -7.68 -13.53 -19.13
N GLU A 93 -8.80 -13.11 -19.71
CA GLU A 93 -9.94 -12.55 -18.99
C GLU A 93 -10.60 -13.55 -18.05
N SER A 94 -10.55 -14.85 -18.40
CA SER A 94 -10.99 -15.94 -17.54
C SER A 94 -9.98 -16.34 -16.45
N GLY A 95 -8.77 -15.77 -16.49
CA GLY A 95 -7.66 -16.10 -15.59
C GLY A 95 -7.68 -15.35 -14.25
N SER A 96 -6.60 -15.49 -13.48
CA SER A 96 -6.41 -14.66 -12.28
C SER A 96 -6.18 -13.19 -12.66
N LEU A 97 -6.56 -12.28 -11.76
CA LEU A 97 -6.30 -10.85 -11.91
C LEU A 97 -4.81 -10.57 -12.19
N LEU A 98 -3.91 -11.32 -11.55
CA LEU A 98 -2.47 -11.17 -11.75
C LEU A 98 -2.05 -11.48 -13.19
N ASN A 99 -2.64 -12.49 -13.83
CA ASN A 99 -2.37 -12.83 -15.23
C ASN A 99 -2.85 -11.72 -16.17
N HIS A 100 -4.02 -11.17 -15.91
CA HIS A 100 -4.58 -10.05 -16.68
C HIS A 100 -3.68 -8.81 -16.59
N VAL A 101 -3.26 -8.44 -15.39
CA VAL A 101 -2.38 -7.28 -15.18
C VAL A 101 -1.00 -7.51 -15.81
N ASN A 102 -0.42 -8.71 -15.66
CA ASN A 102 0.86 -9.06 -16.28
C ASN A 102 0.79 -8.98 -17.82
N PHE A 103 -0.33 -9.39 -18.42
CA PHE A 103 -0.54 -9.26 -19.86
C PHE A 103 -0.56 -7.79 -20.30
N LYS A 104 -1.34 -6.95 -19.62
CA LYS A 104 -1.41 -5.51 -19.88
C LYS A 104 -0.07 -4.80 -19.68
N LEU A 105 0.67 -5.14 -18.62
CA LEU A 105 2.01 -4.61 -18.36
C LEU A 105 3.00 -4.98 -19.47
N LYS A 106 2.97 -6.22 -19.99
CA LYS A 106 3.81 -6.62 -21.13
C LYS A 106 3.48 -5.83 -22.40
N LYS A 107 2.19 -5.60 -22.67
CA LYS A 107 1.75 -4.76 -23.81
C LYS A 107 2.22 -3.30 -23.65
N LEU A 108 2.12 -2.75 -22.43
CA LEU A 108 2.62 -1.42 -22.12
C LEU A 108 4.15 -1.33 -22.23
N GLU A 109 4.89 -2.32 -21.74
CA GLU A 109 6.35 -2.40 -21.88
C GLU A 109 6.76 -2.42 -23.36
N SER A 110 6.15 -3.27 -24.17
CA SER A 110 6.43 -3.34 -25.62
C SER A 110 6.17 -2.00 -26.29
N CYS A 111 5.06 -1.35 -25.97
CA CYS A 111 4.72 -0.02 -26.46
C CYS A 111 5.78 1.03 -26.06
N LEU A 112 6.24 1.02 -24.81
CA LEU A 112 7.28 1.94 -24.34
C LEU A 112 8.64 1.68 -25.01
N LEU A 113 8.98 0.41 -25.24
CA LEU A 113 10.19 0.02 -25.97
C LEU A 113 10.17 0.50 -27.42
N ASP A 114 9.02 0.43 -28.09
CA ASP A 114 8.86 0.94 -29.44
C ASP A 114 8.93 2.47 -29.47
N LEU A 115 8.29 3.15 -28.51
CA LEU A 115 8.41 4.62 -28.36
C LEU A 115 9.85 5.06 -28.10
N ALA A 116 10.63 4.31 -27.33
CA ALA A 116 12.02 4.63 -27.04
C ALA A 116 12.92 4.64 -28.29
N LYS A 117 12.53 3.95 -29.37
CA LYS A 117 13.24 3.92 -30.65
C LYS A 117 13.02 5.18 -31.48
N ASN A 118 11.98 5.98 -31.19
CA ASN A 118 11.67 7.18 -31.95
C ASN A 118 12.76 8.25 -31.76
N SER A 119 13.46 8.59 -32.84
CA SER A 119 14.53 9.60 -32.84
C SER A 119 14.04 10.98 -32.42
N ASP A 120 12.78 11.28 -32.73
CA ASP A 120 12.25 12.63 -32.72
C ASP A 120 11.78 13.07 -31.33
N LEU A 121 11.70 12.13 -30.37
CA LEU A 121 11.32 12.44 -28.99
C LEU A 121 12.35 13.34 -28.31
N ARG A 122 11.84 14.28 -27.51
CA ARG A 122 12.67 15.16 -26.69
C ARG A 122 13.54 14.34 -25.73
N PRO A 123 14.80 14.73 -25.47
CA PRO A 123 15.70 13.98 -24.57
C PRO A 123 15.11 13.73 -23.17
N GLY A 124 14.39 14.70 -22.61
CA GLY A 124 13.72 14.54 -21.32
C GLY A 124 12.64 13.47 -21.33
N ASP A 125 11.85 13.40 -22.40
CA ASP A 125 10.79 12.41 -22.60
C ASP A 125 11.39 11.00 -22.78
N LYS A 126 12.48 10.88 -23.54
CA LYS A 126 13.25 9.61 -23.66
C LYS A 126 13.75 9.11 -22.32
N ASN A 127 14.22 10.01 -21.44
CA ASN A 127 14.65 9.65 -20.10
C ASN A 127 13.48 9.10 -19.25
N TYR A 128 12.31 9.76 -19.28
CA TYR A 128 11.12 9.27 -18.59
C TYR A 128 10.67 7.90 -19.11
N ILE A 129 10.63 7.69 -20.44
CA ILE A 129 10.30 6.40 -21.05
C ILE A 129 11.25 5.30 -20.55
N SER A 130 12.56 5.57 -20.54
CA SER A 130 13.56 4.62 -20.03
C SER A 130 13.30 4.26 -18.56
N ILE A 131 12.97 5.25 -17.72
CA ILE A 131 12.59 5.01 -16.33
C ILE A 131 11.34 4.12 -16.26
N PHE A 132 10.31 4.40 -17.05
CA PHE A 132 9.07 3.62 -17.06
C PHE A 132 9.30 2.17 -17.52
N ILE A 133 10.15 1.94 -18.52
CA ILE A 133 10.53 0.58 -18.96
C ILE A 133 11.14 -0.19 -17.79
N ARG A 134 12.12 0.39 -17.09
CA ARG A 134 12.75 -0.26 -15.93
C ARG A 134 11.75 -0.56 -14.81
N LEU A 135 10.83 0.36 -14.55
CA LEU A 135 9.80 0.17 -13.52
C LEU A 135 8.83 -0.94 -13.93
N SER A 136 8.40 -0.97 -15.21
CA SER A 136 7.56 -2.05 -15.75
C SER A 136 8.24 -3.42 -15.64
N GLN A 137 9.53 -3.52 -15.99
CA GLN A 137 10.31 -4.75 -15.85
C GLN A 137 10.46 -5.18 -14.40
N LYS A 138 10.69 -4.22 -13.49
CA LYS A 138 10.76 -4.51 -12.05
C LYS A 138 9.42 -5.03 -11.52
N THR A 139 8.31 -4.47 -11.97
CA THR A 139 6.95 -4.90 -11.65
C THR A 139 6.63 -6.29 -12.22
N LEU A 140 7.02 -6.58 -13.46
CA LEU A 140 6.77 -7.88 -14.10
C LEU A 140 7.57 -9.04 -13.49
N ASN A 141 8.80 -8.77 -13.04
CA ASN A 141 9.70 -9.79 -12.49
C ASN A 141 9.74 -9.80 -10.95
N GLY A 142 9.10 -8.83 -10.31
CA GLY A 142 9.18 -8.59 -8.88
C GLY A 142 8.15 -9.35 -8.06
N ASN A 143 8.19 -9.12 -6.76
CA ASN A 143 7.19 -9.56 -5.80
C ASN A 143 6.30 -8.39 -5.34
N ILE A 144 5.46 -8.63 -4.32
CA ILE A 144 4.60 -7.60 -3.74
C ILE A 144 5.39 -6.40 -3.19
N ASP A 145 6.53 -6.62 -2.55
CA ASP A 145 7.36 -5.55 -1.98
C ASP A 145 7.98 -4.68 -3.08
N ASP A 146 8.45 -5.30 -4.16
CA ASP A 146 8.93 -4.59 -5.35
C ASP A 146 7.82 -3.74 -5.98
N THR A 147 6.61 -4.29 -6.07
CA THR A 147 5.43 -3.59 -6.56
C THR A 147 5.15 -2.35 -5.72
N GLU A 148 5.16 -2.45 -4.39
CA GLU A 148 4.99 -1.29 -3.51
C GLU A 148 6.08 -0.24 -3.67
N ASN A 149 7.32 -0.67 -3.85
CA ASN A 149 8.45 0.23 -4.10
C ASN A 149 8.29 0.96 -5.43
N VAL A 150 7.80 0.27 -6.48
CA VAL A 150 7.49 0.89 -7.77
C VAL A 150 6.36 1.91 -7.62
N ILE A 151 5.29 1.62 -6.88
CA ILE A 151 4.19 2.57 -6.61
C ILE A 151 4.71 3.84 -5.94
N LYS A 152 5.57 3.71 -4.91
CA LYS A 152 6.18 4.86 -4.23
C LYS A 152 7.06 5.66 -5.20
N SER A 153 7.86 4.98 -6.01
CA SER A 153 8.74 5.62 -7.00
C SER A 153 7.94 6.39 -8.05
N LEU A 154 6.88 5.78 -8.61
CA LEU A 154 6.00 6.42 -9.57
C LEU A 154 5.26 7.62 -8.97
N SER A 155 4.74 7.48 -7.75
CA SER A 155 4.06 8.59 -7.05
C SER A 155 4.99 9.80 -6.88
N SER A 156 6.25 9.57 -6.47
CA SER A 156 7.25 10.64 -6.35
C SER A 156 7.62 11.25 -7.72
N LEU A 157 7.71 10.41 -8.75
CA LEU A 157 8.04 10.83 -10.10
C LEU A 157 6.92 11.69 -10.72
N LEU A 158 5.65 11.31 -10.51
CA LEU A 158 4.48 12.03 -10.99
C LEU A 158 4.34 13.42 -10.36
N VAL A 159 4.72 13.59 -9.08
CA VAL A 159 4.71 14.91 -8.40
C VAL A 159 5.74 15.88 -8.99
N SER A 160 6.89 15.37 -9.42
CA SER A 160 8.00 16.16 -9.96
C SER A 160 8.10 16.10 -11.49
N TYR A 161 7.04 15.62 -12.14
CA TYR A 161 7.03 15.34 -13.57
C TYR A 161 7.07 16.63 -14.41
N LYS A 162 7.98 16.67 -15.38
CA LYS A 162 8.19 17.82 -16.29
C LYS A 162 8.21 17.43 -17.78
N GLY A 163 7.81 16.21 -18.11
CA GLY A 163 7.76 15.73 -19.50
C GLY A 163 6.49 16.20 -20.25
N SER A 164 6.31 15.71 -21.47
CA SER A 164 5.10 15.99 -22.27
C SER A 164 3.86 15.34 -21.67
N LEU A 165 2.69 15.89 -22.00
CA LEU A 165 1.42 15.32 -21.57
C LEU A 165 1.25 13.87 -22.08
N SER A 166 1.64 13.59 -23.32
CA SER A 166 1.57 12.25 -23.91
C SER A 166 2.38 11.23 -23.11
N ILE A 167 3.57 11.61 -22.64
CA ILE A 167 4.41 10.73 -21.82
C ILE A 167 3.86 10.58 -20.39
N ARG A 168 3.20 11.61 -19.85
CA ARG A 168 2.49 11.52 -18.57
C ARG A 168 1.37 10.48 -18.61
N ILE A 169 0.63 10.38 -19.71
CA ILE A 169 -0.45 9.39 -19.85
C ILE A 169 0.08 7.96 -19.70
N TYR A 170 1.27 7.65 -20.24
CA TYR A 170 1.89 6.35 -20.03
C TYR A 170 2.34 6.12 -18.58
N ALA A 171 2.77 7.18 -17.89
CA ALA A 171 3.09 7.12 -16.46
C ALA A 171 1.85 6.79 -15.61
N ASP A 172 0.72 7.45 -15.90
CA ASP A 172 -0.55 7.23 -15.20
C ASP A 172 -1.08 5.82 -15.48
N ARG A 173 -0.98 5.34 -16.73
CA ARG A 173 -1.33 3.95 -17.10
C ARG A 173 -0.47 2.94 -16.34
N LEU A 174 0.86 3.15 -16.31
CA LEU A 174 1.75 2.27 -15.56
C LEU A 174 1.41 2.27 -14.07
N HIS A 175 1.15 3.45 -13.48
CA HIS A 175 0.76 3.55 -12.08
C HIS A 175 -0.52 2.79 -11.76
N ALA A 176 -1.55 2.92 -12.61
CA ALA A 176 -2.80 2.18 -12.47
C ALA A 176 -2.57 0.66 -12.53
N LEU A 177 -1.81 0.18 -13.54
CA LEU A 177 -1.51 -1.25 -13.67
C LEU A 177 -0.72 -1.81 -12.49
N VAL A 178 0.27 -1.06 -11.98
CA VAL A 178 1.05 -1.50 -10.80
C VAL A 178 0.17 -1.56 -9.55
N GLN A 179 -0.80 -0.64 -9.41
CA GLN A 179 -1.80 -0.73 -8.33
C GLN A 179 -2.70 -1.95 -8.48
N GLU A 180 -3.19 -2.24 -9.69
CA GLU A 180 -3.97 -3.46 -9.96
C GLU A 180 -3.16 -4.73 -9.66
N GLN A 181 -1.86 -4.74 -9.98
CA GLN A 181 -1.00 -5.90 -9.67
C GLN A 181 -0.89 -6.14 -8.16
N LYS A 182 -0.78 -5.06 -7.37
CA LYS A 182 -0.81 -5.14 -5.91
C LYS A 182 -2.10 -5.78 -5.41
N LEU A 183 -3.24 -5.40 -5.98
CA LEU A 183 -4.54 -6.00 -5.65
C LEU A 183 -4.57 -7.49 -6.03
N GLY A 184 -3.98 -7.86 -7.17
CA GLY A 184 -3.83 -9.26 -7.59
C GLY A 184 -3.07 -10.13 -6.58
N TYR A 185 -1.95 -9.64 -6.04
CA TYR A 185 -1.23 -10.37 -4.98
C TYR A 185 -2.06 -10.53 -3.69
N GLN A 186 -2.81 -9.49 -3.32
CA GLN A 186 -3.70 -9.55 -2.15
C GLN A 186 -4.84 -10.55 -2.35
N GLU A 187 -5.40 -10.63 -3.56
CA GLU A 187 -6.43 -11.60 -3.91
C GLU A 187 -5.92 -13.05 -3.80
N GLU A 188 -4.71 -13.34 -4.30
CA GLU A 188 -4.10 -14.66 -4.16
C GLU A 188 -3.89 -15.04 -2.68
N GLU A 189 -3.45 -14.09 -1.85
CA GLU A 189 -3.29 -14.30 -0.41
C GLU A 189 -4.63 -14.59 0.29
N ILE A 190 -5.69 -13.84 -0.07
CA ILE A 190 -7.05 -14.03 0.44
C ILE A 190 -7.57 -15.42 0.05
N ASN A 191 -7.41 -15.81 -1.22
CA ASN A 191 -7.87 -17.11 -1.71
C ASN A 191 -7.14 -18.27 -1.01
N LYS A 192 -5.84 -18.13 -0.76
CA LYS A 192 -5.07 -19.11 0.03
C LYS A 192 -5.62 -19.23 1.46
N LYS A 193 -5.82 -18.10 2.15
CA LYS A 193 -6.37 -18.08 3.52
C LYS A 193 -7.79 -18.66 3.58
N LYS A 194 -8.61 -18.41 2.55
CA LYS A 194 -9.96 -18.99 2.43
C LYS A 194 -9.91 -20.51 2.32
N GLY A 195 -9.02 -21.06 1.49
CA GLY A 195 -8.84 -22.51 1.38
C GLY A 195 -8.30 -23.18 2.66
N GLU A 196 -7.45 -22.47 3.43
CA GLU A 196 -7.02 -22.93 4.75
C GLU A 196 -8.19 -22.92 5.76
N LEU A 197 -9.02 -21.87 5.72
CA LEU A 197 -10.21 -21.74 6.57
C LEU A 197 -11.23 -22.87 6.29
N GLU A 198 -11.49 -23.19 5.03
CA GLU A 198 -12.40 -24.29 4.65
C GLU A 198 -11.94 -25.64 5.23
N LYS A 199 -10.63 -25.93 5.22
CA LYS A 199 -10.08 -27.14 5.86
C LYS A 199 -10.25 -27.16 7.37
N ILE A 200 -10.19 -25.99 8.02
CA ILE A 200 -10.42 -25.87 9.46
C ILE A 200 -11.91 -26.10 9.75
N VAL A 201 -12.80 -25.48 8.99
CA VAL A 201 -14.26 -25.67 9.10
C VAL A 201 -14.62 -27.14 8.96
N GLU A 202 -14.06 -27.85 7.98
CA GLU A 202 -14.30 -29.30 7.81
C GLU A 202 -13.84 -30.12 9.03
N LYS A 203 -12.70 -29.78 9.63
CA LYS A 203 -12.20 -30.44 10.85
C LYS A 203 -13.09 -30.16 12.06
N VAL A 204 -13.53 -28.91 12.22
CA VAL A 204 -14.45 -28.51 13.30
C VAL A 204 -15.77 -29.26 13.15
N GLU A 205 -16.29 -29.36 11.93
CA GLU A 205 -17.53 -30.09 11.65
C GLU A 205 -17.38 -31.59 11.96
N LYS A 206 -16.24 -32.21 11.63
CA LYS A 206 -15.94 -33.60 12.03
C LYS A 206 -15.88 -33.79 13.54
N LEU A 207 -15.27 -32.85 14.27
CA LEU A 207 -15.19 -32.91 15.73
C LEU A 207 -16.56 -32.68 16.38
N LYS A 208 -17.37 -31.77 15.84
CA LYS A 208 -18.74 -31.52 16.27
C LYS A 208 -19.62 -32.76 16.08
N ASN A 209 -19.56 -33.39 14.91
CA ASN A 209 -20.28 -34.64 14.67
C ASN A 209 -19.83 -35.76 15.63
N ARG A 210 -18.53 -35.85 15.93
CA ARG A 210 -18.01 -36.82 16.91
C ARG A 210 -18.48 -36.52 18.34
N SER A 211 -18.50 -35.25 18.76
CA SER A 211 -18.97 -34.88 20.10
C SER A 211 -20.47 -35.15 20.26
N GLU A 212 -21.29 -34.88 19.25
CA GLU A 212 -22.72 -35.17 19.26
C GLU A 212 -23.01 -36.68 19.39
N VAL A 213 -22.27 -37.53 18.69
CA VAL A 213 -22.40 -39.00 18.82
C VAL A 213 -22.02 -39.46 20.23
N LEU A 214 -20.92 -38.94 20.78
CA LEU A 214 -20.50 -39.26 22.14
C LEU A 214 -21.52 -38.78 23.18
N GLN A 215 -22.04 -37.57 23.03
CA GLN A 215 -23.06 -37.01 23.91
C GLN A 215 -24.34 -37.86 23.90
N LYS A 216 -24.82 -38.26 22.70
CA LYS A 216 -25.95 -39.20 22.56
C LYS A 216 -25.69 -40.53 23.26
N HIS A 217 -24.46 -41.04 23.22
CA HIS A 217 -24.12 -42.29 23.91
C HIS A 217 -24.11 -42.14 25.43
N VAL A 218 -23.50 -41.07 25.96
CA VAL A 218 -23.48 -40.75 27.39
C VAL A 218 -24.90 -40.61 27.95
N THR A 219 -25.79 -39.91 27.23
CA THR A 219 -27.19 -39.75 27.65
C THR A 219 -27.99 -41.05 27.67
N LYS A 220 -27.54 -42.10 26.95
CA LYS A 220 -28.20 -43.42 26.93
C LYS A 220 -27.67 -44.38 27.99
N THR A 221 -26.39 -44.29 28.35
CA THR A 221 -25.74 -45.23 29.27
C THR A 221 -25.77 -44.80 30.73
N LEU A 222 -25.94 -43.50 31.03
CA LEU A 222 -26.06 -43.03 32.42
C LEU A 222 -27.52 -42.85 32.86
N PRO A 223 -27.91 -43.37 34.04
CA PRO A 223 -29.18 -43.02 34.68
C PRO A 223 -29.26 -41.51 34.95
N LEU A 224 -30.42 -40.89 34.68
CA LEU A 224 -30.65 -39.43 34.81
C LEU A 224 -30.12 -38.81 36.12
N CYS A 225 -30.20 -39.53 37.24
CA CYS A 225 -29.73 -39.04 38.54
C CYS A 225 -28.21 -38.80 38.62
N LYS A 226 -27.37 -39.55 37.88
CA LYS A 226 -25.91 -39.35 37.90
C LYS A 226 -25.45 -38.22 36.97
N ILE A 227 -26.24 -37.90 35.95
CA ILE A 227 -25.93 -36.81 35.00
C ILE A 227 -26.05 -35.45 35.71
N ALA A 228 -27.07 -35.27 36.55
CA ALA A 228 -27.24 -34.05 37.34
C ALA A 228 -26.09 -33.79 38.33
N GLU A 229 -25.53 -34.86 38.91
CA GLU A 229 -24.41 -34.77 39.84
C GLU A 229 -23.08 -34.45 39.14
N ILE A 230 -22.88 -34.96 37.93
CA ILE A 230 -21.72 -34.61 37.09
C ILE A 230 -21.83 -33.15 36.62
N ASN A 231 -23.01 -32.71 36.18
CA ASN A 231 -23.21 -31.31 35.77
C ASN A 231 -22.95 -30.35 36.93
N ARG A 232 -23.40 -30.67 38.15
CA ARG A 232 -23.05 -29.89 39.36
C ARG A 232 -21.53 -29.78 39.57
N LYS A 233 -20.78 -30.86 39.38
CA LYS A 233 -19.31 -30.86 39.52
C LYS A 233 -18.62 -30.08 38.41
N VAL A 234 -19.15 -30.11 37.19
CA VAL A 234 -18.63 -29.32 36.07
C VAL A 234 -18.87 -27.83 36.33
N ASP A 235 -20.05 -27.45 36.84
CA ASP A 235 -20.32 -26.06 37.24
C ASP A 235 -19.38 -25.60 38.36
N GLU A 236 -19.10 -26.47 39.34
CA GLU A 236 -18.14 -26.22 40.42
C GLU A 236 -16.71 -25.97 39.87
N ILE A 237 -16.24 -26.83 38.96
CA ILE A 237 -14.93 -26.66 38.31
C ILE A 237 -14.89 -25.42 37.43
N THR A 238 -15.98 -25.10 36.73
CA THR A 238 -16.07 -23.92 35.87
C THR A 238 -16.07 -22.64 36.72
N SER A 239 -16.74 -22.65 37.88
CA SER A 239 -16.67 -21.56 38.84
C SER A 239 -15.28 -21.37 39.45
N ASP A 240 -14.53 -22.45 39.69
CA ASP A 240 -13.16 -22.38 40.19
C ASP A 240 -12.17 -21.84 39.15
N ILE A 241 -12.34 -22.20 37.87
CA ILE A 241 -11.52 -21.67 36.77
C ILE A 241 -11.78 -20.17 36.56
N VAL A 242 -13.03 -19.71 36.71
CA VAL A 242 -13.37 -18.28 36.64
C VAL A 242 -12.87 -17.50 37.86
N SER A 243 -12.81 -18.13 39.04
CA SER A 243 -12.33 -17.52 40.28
C SER A 243 -10.81 -17.32 40.31
N ILE A 244 -10.03 -18.21 39.68
CA ILE A 244 -8.56 -18.13 39.66
C ILE A 244 -8.04 -17.06 38.66
N GLY A 245 -8.89 -16.53 37.78
CA GLY A 245 -8.55 -15.52 36.78
C GLY A 245 -8.60 -14.04 37.23
N SER A 246 -8.79 -13.74 38.51
CA SER A 246 -9.02 -12.35 38.98
C SER A 246 -7.76 -11.48 39.13
N ASN A 247 -6.62 -11.82 38.51
CA ASN A 247 -5.39 -11.00 38.59
C ASN A 247 -4.73 -10.64 37.25
N THR A 248 -5.35 -10.91 36.09
CA THR A 248 -4.84 -10.39 34.81
C THR A 248 -5.97 -9.81 33.99
N SER A 249 -6.15 -8.48 34.07
CA SER A 249 -6.86 -7.75 33.04
C SER A 249 -6.02 -7.80 31.76
N GLU A 250 -6.45 -8.60 30.80
CA GLU A 250 -6.44 -8.31 29.36
C GLU A 250 -6.81 -9.58 28.61
N VAL A 251 -7.61 -9.39 27.56
CA VAL A 251 -8.02 -10.41 26.58
C VAL A 251 -9.17 -11.32 27.01
N THR A 252 -10.38 -10.77 26.98
CA THR A 252 -11.54 -11.55 26.51
C THR A 252 -12.30 -10.71 25.49
N ALA A 253 -11.83 -10.79 24.25
CA ALA A 253 -12.61 -10.39 23.09
C ALA A 253 -12.62 -11.59 22.14
N LEU A 254 -13.82 -11.90 21.64
CA LEU A 254 -14.16 -12.82 20.57
C LEU A 254 -14.54 -14.25 20.99
N SER A 255 -15.72 -14.38 21.59
CA SER A 255 -16.68 -15.41 21.17
C SER A 255 -17.96 -14.72 20.72
N GLY A 256 -18.04 -14.43 19.42
CA GLY A 256 -19.29 -14.04 18.78
C GLY A 256 -20.22 -15.25 18.76
N VAL A 257 -21.20 -15.23 19.66
CA VAL A 257 -22.44 -15.99 19.52
C VAL A 257 -23.51 -14.94 19.30
N ASP A 258 -24.01 -14.90 18.07
CA ASP A 258 -25.27 -14.25 17.73
C ASP A 258 -26.38 -14.94 18.53
N GLU A 259 -26.84 -14.28 19.58
CA GLU A 259 -28.23 -14.41 20.02
C GLU A 259 -28.78 -13.02 20.31
N GLU A 260 -29.94 -12.74 19.74
CA GLU A 260 -30.73 -11.53 19.89
C GLU A 260 -31.12 -11.31 21.36
N PHE A 261 -30.21 -10.74 22.15
CA PHE A 261 -30.52 -10.29 23.49
C PHE A 261 -31.12 -8.87 23.43
N LYS A 262 -32.45 -8.81 23.24
CA LYS A 262 -33.27 -7.71 23.77
C LYS A 262 -33.35 -7.89 25.29
N GLN A 263 -32.33 -7.41 26.00
CA GLN A 263 -32.40 -7.31 27.45
C GLN A 263 -32.53 -5.83 27.78
N GLU A 264 -33.76 -5.42 28.10
CA GLU A 264 -34.02 -4.25 28.93
C GLU A 264 -33.31 -4.49 30.26
N PHE A 265 -32.18 -3.80 30.45
CA PHE A 265 -31.49 -3.72 31.74
C PHE A 265 -32.14 -2.59 32.54
N ASP A 266 -33.25 -2.91 33.21
CA ASP A 266 -33.71 -2.14 34.36
C ASP A 266 -33.03 -2.70 35.62
N GLU A 267 -31.77 -2.30 35.84
CA GLU A 267 -31.09 -2.54 37.10
C GLU A 267 -30.99 -1.20 37.86
N PRO A 268 -31.59 -1.07 39.06
CA PRO A 268 -31.60 0.19 39.79
C PRO A 268 -30.19 0.48 40.33
N PHE A 269 -29.48 1.39 39.65
CA PHE A 269 -28.08 1.66 39.89
C PHE A 269 -27.87 2.72 40.99
N LEU A 270 -27.38 2.29 42.16
CA LEU A 270 -26.84 3.15 43.22
C LEU A 270 -25.31 3.03 43.21
N GLY A 271 -24.63 3.93 42.51
CA GLY A 271 -23.16 3.89 42.38
C GLY A 271 -22.55 5.28 42.19
N THR A 272 -21.37 5.47 42.77
CA THR A 272 -20.60 6.72 42.85
C THR A 272 -20.31 7.34 41.48
N GLY A 273 -19.99 8.65 41.44
CA GLY A 273 -19.89 9.43 40.20
C GLY A 273 -18.96 8.89 39.10
N THR A 274 -18.02 7.99 39.44
CA THR A 274 -17.17 7.27 38.48
C THR A 274 -17.89 6.15 37.72
N ASP A 275 -18.91 5.54 38.32
CA ASP A 275 -19.65 4.44 37.70
C ASP A 275 -20.72 4.94 36.73
N LEU A 276 -21.30 6.11 37.02
CA LEU A 276 -22.16 6.87 36.11
C LEU A 276 -21.44 7.22 34.80
N GLN A 277 -20.17 7.63 34.89
CA GLN A 277 -19.35 7.93 33.71
C GLN A 277 -19.10 6.67 32.85
N LYS A 278 -18.78 5.54 33.48
CA LYS A 278 -18.59 4.26 32.78
C LYS A 278 -19.87 3.80 32.09
N HIS A 279 -21.01 3.93 32.77
CA HIS A 279 -22.32 3.60 32.22
C HIS A 279 -22.62 4.43 30.96
N PHE A 280 -22.42 5.76 31.02
CA PHE A 280 -22.60 6.64 29.87
C PHE A 280 -21.68 6.26 28.69
N TYR A 281 -20.42 5.93 28.95
CA TYR A 281 -19.48 5.51 27.93
C TYR A 281 -19.87 4.18 27.29
N SER A 282 -20.34 3.22 28.09
CA SER A 282 -20.84 1.93 27.59
C SER A 282 -22.03 2.12 26.64
N LEU A 283 -23.00 2.98 27.01
CA LEU A 283 -24.14 3.33 26.15
C LEU A 283 -23.69 3.97 24.83
N CYS A 284 -22.76 4.93 24.89
CA CYS A 284 -22.21 5.58 23.69
C CYS A 284 -21.51 4.59 22.75
N LEU A 285 -20.72 3.67 23.31
CA LEU A 285 -20.01 2.65 22.53
C LEU A 285 -20.99 1.68 21.86
N THR A 286 -22.02 1.23 22.58
CA THR A 286 -23.06 0.35 22.04
C THR A 286 -23.77 0.99 20.86
N ILE A 287 -24.14 2.26 20.97
CA ILE A 287 -24.81 3.00 19.89
C ILE A 287 -23.86 3.26 18.71
N LYS A 288 -22.57 3.53 18.97
CA LYS A 288 -21.55 3.67 17.91
C LYS A 288 -21.35 2.37 17.13
N MET A 289 -21.26 1.24 17.82
CA MET A 289 -21.10 -0.08 17.19
C MET A 289 -22.32 -0.44 16.34
N LYS A 290 -23.54 -0.16 16.81
CA LYS A 290 -24.78 -0.37 16.05
C LYS A 290 -24.86 0.49 14.77
N ASN A 291 -24.20 1.65 14.73
CA ASN A 291 -24.27 2.60 13.60
C ASN A 291 -22.95 2.75 12.81
N SER A 292 -22.04 1.78 12.93
CA SER A 292 -20.66 1.84 12.41
C SER A 292 -20.54 2.03 10.88
N THR A 293 -21.61 1.77 10.11
CA THR A 293 -21.65 1.94 8.65
C THR A 293 -21.61 3.39 8.17
N LYS A 294 -21.82 4.39 9.04
CA LYS A 294 -21.74 5.82 8.71
C LYS A 294 -20.44 6.43 9.26
N ASN A 295 -19.44 6.59 8.39
CA ASN A 295 -18.08 7.08 8.70
C ASN A 295 -18.00 8.37 9.56
N GLN A 296 -19.05 9.19 9.59
CA GLN A 296 -19.08 10.45 10.35
C GLN A 296 -19.22 10.25 11.88
N MET A 297 -19.70 9.08 12.34
CA MET A 297 -19.99 8.82 13.76
C MET A 297 -18.77 8.37 14.56
N GLN A 298 -17.69 7.94 13.89
CA GLN A 298 -16.49 7.42 14.55
C GLN A 298 -15.68 8.52 15.24
N ASN A 299 -15.72 9.76 14.72
CA ASN A 299 -14.91 10.90 15.19
C ASN A 299 -15.56 11.70 16.34
N VAL A 300 -16.71 11.27 16.85
CA VAL A 300 -17.43 11.95 17.94
C VAL A 300 -16.69 11.75 19.27
N SER A 301 -16.38 12.84 19.96
CA SER A 301 -15.71 12.85 21.27
C SER A 301 -16.68 12.50 22.39
N ILE A 302 -16.64 11.26 22.89
CA ILE A 302 -17.55 10.75 23.93
C ILE A 302 -17.38 11.54 25.24
N GLN A 303 -16.17 12.02 25.53
CA GLN A 303 -15.87 12.81 26.73
C GLN A 303 -16.61 14.15 26.73
N LYS A 304 -16.69 14.83 25.58
CA LYS A 304 -17.44 16.10 25.44
C LYS A 304 -18.94 15.88 25.59
N LEU A 305 -19.44 14.79 25.01
CA LEU A 305 -20.85 14.42 25.10
C LEU A 305 -21.28 14.16 26.55
N TYR A 306 -20.44 13.47 27.33
CA TYR A 306 -20.68 13.21 28.75
C TYR A 306 -20.66 14.50 29.57
N LYS A 307 -19.66 15.35 29.35
CA LYS A 307 -19.57 16.63 30.05
C LYS A 307 -20.80 17.50 29.81
N GLU A 308 -21.27 17.58 28.56
CA GLU A 308 -22.47 18.36 28.23
C GLU A 308 -23.76 17.70 28.76
N ALA A 309 -23.85 16.38 28.86
CA ALA A 309 -24.98 15.70 29.50
C ALA A 309 -25.06 16.01 31.00
N VAL A 310 -23.90 16.06 31.67
CA VAL A 310 -23.79 16.45 33.09
C VAL A 310 -24.10 17.94 33.27
N ASP A 311 -23.56 18.81 32.43
CA ASP A 311 -23.80 20.26 32.48
C ASP A 311 -25.29 20.61 32.27
N ASN A 312 -26.01 19.82 31.45
CA ASN A 312 -27.45 19.98 31.21
C ASN A 312 -28.33 19.21 32.22
N ASN A 313 -27.76 18.58 33.24
CA ASN A 313 -28.48 17.77 34.24
C ASN A 313 -29.41 16.70 33.62
N VAL A 314 -28.95 16.02 32.56
CA VAL A 314 -29.73 14.94 31.94
C VAL A 314 -29.74 13.72 32.87
N PRO A 315 -30.90 13.20 33.30
CA PRO A 315 -30.97 12.04 34.18
C PRO A 315 -30.49 10.77 33.45
N PRO A 316 -29.90 9.79 34.17
CA PRO A 316 -29.35 8.57 33.58
C PRO A 316 -30.32 7.80 32.69
N ASP A 317 -31.60 7.77 33.07
CA ASP A 317 -32.67 7.08 32.34
C ASP A 317 -32.87 7.65 30.92
N ASN A 318 -32.59 8.95 30.74
CA ASN A 318 -32.76 9.65 29.46
C ASN A 318 -31.47 9.73 28.64
N TRP A 319 -30.36 9.16 29.10
CA TRP A 319 -29.09 9.22 28.40
C TRP A 319 -29.14 8.54 27.03
N GLN A 320 -29.87 7.43 26.90
CA GLN A 320 -29.97 6.70 25.63
C GLN A 320 -30.66 7.53 24.55
N GLU A 321 -31.73 8.24 24.89
CA GLU A 321 -32.44 9.14 23.96
C GLU A 321 -31.60 10.38 23.64
N TYR A 322 -30.95 10.97 24.66
CA TYR A 322 -30.05 12.10 24.49
C TYR A 322 -28.89 11.77 23.54
N ILE A 323 -28.21 10.64 23.73
CA ILE A 323 -27.11 10.20 22.88
C ILE A 323 -27.60 9.99 21.43
N ASN A 324 -28.75 9.32 21.24
CA ASN A 324 -29.32 9.11 19.91
C ASN A 324 -29.67 10.43 19.19
N ASN A 325 -30.21 11.42 19.92
CA ASN A 325 -30.54 12.72 19.34
C ASN A 325 -29.30 13.54 18.99
N GLN A 326 -28.25 13.51 19.83
CA GLN A 326 -26.99 14.19 19.54
C GLN A 326 -26.22 13.54 18.40
N LEU A 327 -26.31 12.22 18.26
CA LEU A 327 -25.66 11.47 17.19
C LEU A 327 -26.34 11.62 15.82
N LYS A 328 -27.59 12.12 15.75
CA LYS A 328 -28.22 12.53 14.48
C LYS A 328 -27.51 13.73 13.84
N ASN A 329 -26.87 14.59 14.65
CA ASN A 329 -26.10 15.76 14.20
C ASN A 329 -24.66 15.73 14.74
N PRO A 330 -23.79 14.85 14.21
CA PRO A 330 -22.45 14.63 14.75
C PRO A 330 -21.51 15.84 14.63
N MET A 331 -21.83 16.82 13.77
CA MET A 331 -20.97 17.99 13.49
C MET A 331 -20.60 18.83 14.71
N LYS A 332 -21.46 18.89 15.74
CA LYS A 332 -21.18 19.62 16.99
C LYS A 332 -20.09 18.94 17.85
N TRP A 333 -19.89 17.64 17.64
CA TRP A 333 -19.15 16.76 18.55
C TRP A 333 -17.87 16.18 17.96
N ILE A 334 -17.59 16.52 16.69
CA ILE A 334 -16.33 16.18 16.04
C ILE A 334 -15.25 17.07 16.65
N ASP A 335 -14.28 16.44 17.30
CA ASP A 335 -13.07 17.13 17.68
C ASP A 335 -12.28 17.45 16.41
N ASN A 336 -12.33 18.71 15.97
CA ASN A 336 -11.40 19.26 14.96
C ASN A 336 -9.92 19.23 15.46
N GLY A 337 -9.67 18.68 16.64
CA GLY A 337 -8.39 18.50 17.30
C GLY A 337 -7.63 17.23 16.89
N ARG A 338 -7.44 17.01 15.59
CA ARG A 338 -6.15 16.52 15.09
C ARG A 338 -5.79 17.33 13.86
N GLY A 339 -5.33 18.55 14.11
CA GLY A 339 -4.09 18.97 13.48
C GLY A 339 -3.07 17.85 13.69
N ARG A 340 -3.03 16.89 12.75
CA ARG A 340 -1.78 16.20 12.46
C ARG A 340 -0.77 17.32 12.40
N ARG A 341 0.31 17.19 13.18
CA ARG A 341 1.52 18.00 13.10
C ARG A 341 1.59 18.58 11.70
N CYS A 342 1.14 19.83 11.57
CA CYS A 342 1.54 20.66 10.48
C CYS A 342 3.04 20.69 10.74
N ILE A 343 3.78 19.87 9.99
CA ILE A 343 5.17 20.20 9.70
C ILE A 343 4.99 21.60 9.16
N GLN A 344 5.21 22.59 10.03
CA GLN A 344 5.36 23.95 9.57
C GLN A 344 6.31 23.79 8.40
N PRO A 345 5.95 24.21 7.17
CA PRO A 345 6.98 24.53 6.23
C PRO A 345 7.87 25.46 7.04
N ARG A 346 9.10 25.03 7.34
CA ARG A 346 10.10 25.99 7.73
C ARG A 346 9.96 27.01 6.61
N LEU A 347 9.48 28.19 6.96
CA LEU A 347 9.89 29.42 6.31
C LEU A 347 11.41 29.45 6.56
N SER A 348 12.14 28.57 5.87
CA SER A 348 13.49 28.84 5.49
C SER A 348 13.30 30.09 4.67
N ALA A 349 13.61 31.21 5.30
CA ALA A 349 14.06 32.39 4.62
C ALA A 349 14.73 31.90 3.34
N MET A 350 14.15 32.27 2.20
CA MET A 350 14.89 32.34 0.97
C MET A 350 16.11 33.18 1.33
N ARG A 351 17.21 32.50 1.65
CA ARG A 351 18.52 33.09 1.57
C ARG A 351 18.67 33.26 0.06
N PRO A 352 18.67 34.49 -0.46
CA PRO A 352 19.00 34.66 -1.86
C PRO A 352 20.38 34.05 -2.01
N GLN A 353 20.49 32.98 -2.79
CA GLN A 353 21.78 32.59 -3.31
C GLN A 353 22.14 33.69 -4.29
N TYR A 354 22.82 34.72 -3.80
CA TYR A 354 23.62 35.58 -4.64
C TYR A 354 24.65 34.65 -5.25
N PHE A 355 24.47 34.34 -6.53
CA PHE A 355 25.60 33.91 -7.33
C PHE A 355 26.55 35.09 -7.33
N GLU A 356 27.68 34.94 -6.65
CA GLU A 356 28.83 35.80 -6.92
C GLU A 356 29.12 35.62 -8.41
N VAL A 357 28.76 36.63 -9.18
CA VAL A 357 29.28 36.80 -10.52
C VAL A 357 30.78 36.92 -10.33
N ILE A 358 31.51 35.89 -10.70
CA ILE A 358 32.96 35.98 -10.89
C ILE A 358 33.11 36.92 -12.08
N ILE A 359 33.25 38.21 -11.79
CA ILE A 359 33.75 39.20 -12.73
C ILE A 359 35.23 38.87 -12.82
N GLU A 360 35.63 38.18 -13.89
CA GLU A 360 37.04 38.18 -14.30
C GLU A 360 37.36 39.64 -14.65
N GLU A 361 38.07 40.32 -13.75
CA GLU A 361 38.66 41.63 -14.04
C GLU A 361 39.67 41.43 -15.16
N ASP A 362 39.31 41.88 -16.36
CA ASP A 362 40.22 42.12 -17.46
C ASP A 362 41.26 43.16 -17.00
N ASN A 363 42.37 42.68 -16.43
CA ASN A 363 43.58 43.48 -16.20
C ASN A 363 44.30 43.73 -17.54
N SER A 364 43.62 44.41 -18.46
CA SER A 364 44.20 44.90 -19.69
C SER A 364 44.23 46.44 -19.70
N LYS A 365 45.44 46.92 -19.37
CA LYS A 365 46.08 48.17 -19.83
C LYS A 365 45.77 49.46 -19.08
N ALA A 366 46.80 49.94 -18.40
CA ALA A 366 47.14 51.36 -18.34
C ALA A 366 48.67 51.53 -18.51
N GLU A 367 49.13 51.47 -19.76
CA GLU A 367 50.38 52.11 -20.19
C GLU A 367 50.07 52.94 -21.43
N ILE A 368 49.73 54.21 -21.23
CA ILE A 368 49.98 55.31 -22.18
C ILE A 368 50.20 56.60 -21.36
N ASN A 369 51.46 56.86 -20.98
CA ASN A 369 52.26 58.06 -21.27
C ASN A 369 53.49 58.15 -20.37
#